data_AF-A0A9E7MZI6-F1
#
_entry.id   AF-A0A9E7MZI6-F1
#
_cell.length_a   1.000
_cell.length_b   1.000
_cell.length_c   1.000
_cell.angle_alpha   90.00
_cell.angle_beta   90.00
_cell.angle_gamma   90.00
#
_symmetry.space_group_name_H-M   'P 1'
#
loop_
_entity.id
_entity.type
_entity.pdbx_description
1 polymer ?
#
loop_
_entity_poly.entity_id
_entity_poly.type
_entity_poly.pdbx_seq_one_letter_code
_entity_poly.pdbx_strand_id
1 'polypeptide(L)'
;MLKGYYIVENTGVVPAERRFKFKDLKAWGYDLHLGTIDGKEAYFVSRTGTREEGETYTEKGKEYHISESQQEIPKNARLLARIVIERGQPYIEFWLDTEEGNYPLAKEDARVILHRFWTVKKFNQLEKHVGSVGLTTDFLKDRVFVKGILLPFEEYSPKVRRVLRAVRDVHRDMTGVGRFVFQYYGEEDNAHNYRLWWLLPTIHLFDVEISNEVDKILRMLD
;
A
#
# COMPACT_ATOMS: atom_id res chain seq x y z
N MET A 1 -31.08 -17.98 5.95
CA MET A 1 -30.04 -18.88 6.52
C MET A 1 -28.75 -18.07 6.60
N LEU A 2 -28.21 -17.83 7.79
CA LEU A 2 -26.94 -17.11 7.96
C LEU A 2 -25.83 -17.99 7.38
N LYS A 3 -25.07 -17.47 6.42
CA LYS A 3 -23.93 -18.20 5.82
C LYS A 3 -22.80 -18.25 6.86
N GLY A 4 -22.11 -19.37 6.97
CA GLY A 4 -20.89 -19.48 7.77
C GLY A 4 -19.78 -18.62 7.16
N TYR A 5 -19.05 -17.88 8.00
CA TYR A 5 -17.87 -17.12 7.59
C TYR A 5 -16.76 -17.40 8.58
N TYR A 6 -15.53 -17.57 8.09
CA TYR A 6 -14.36 -17.44 8.93
C TYR A 6 -13.90 -15.98 8.90
N ILE A 7 -13.78 -15.37 10.07
CA ILE A 7 -13.41 -13.96 10.21
C ILE A 7 -12.11 -13.88 11.01
N VAL A 8 -11.11 -13.23 10.42
CA VAL A 8 -9.93 -12.73 11.16
C VAL A 8 -10.07 -11.23 11.21
N GLU A 9 -10.20 -10.69 12.41
CA GLU A 9 -10.38 -9.26 12.61
C GLU A 9 -9.47 -8.79 13.74
N ASN A 10 -8.72 -7.74 13.45
CA ASN A 10 -8.01 -6.96 14.45
C ASN A 10 -8.56 -5.54 14.39
N THR A 11 -9.35 -5.17 15.40
CA THR A 11 -10.01 -3.87 15.47
C THR A 11 -9.07 -2.83 16.08
N GLY A 12 -9.16 -1.59 15.60
CA GLY A 12 -8.41 -0.48 16.17
C GLY A 12 -8.62 0.80 15.38
N VAL A 13 -7.88 1.84 15.76
CA VAL A 13 -7.87 3.09 15.00
C VAL A 13 -7.13 2.85 13.69
N VAL A 14 -7.81 3.07 12.57
CA VAL A 14 -7.17 3.00 11.25
C VAL A 14 -6.12 4.13 11.18
N PRO A 15 -4.82 3.79 11.06
CA PRO A 15 -3.78 4.80 10.99
C PRO A 15 -3.90 5.57 9.68
N ALA A 16 -3.98 6.90 9.77
CA ALA A 16 -3.97 7.78 8.61
C ALA A 16 -2.56 8.21 8.22
N GLU A 17 -1.60 8.17 9.15
CA GLU A 17 -0.22 8.66 8.99
C GLU A 17 0.80 7.58 9.38
N ARG A 18 1.95 7.55 8.68
CA ARG A 18 3.04 6.60 8.94
C ARG A 18 4.40 7.16 8.48
N ARG A 19 5.47 6.65 9.09
CA ARG A 19 6.87 6.83 8.67
C ARG A 19 7.26 5.81 7.61
N PHE A 20 8.02 6.24 6.61
CA PHE A 20 8.48 5.40 5.51
C PHE A 20 9.99 5.43 5.35
N LYS A 21 10.52 4.39 4.71
CA LYS A 21 11.94 4.29 4.36
C LYS A 21 12.17 4.88 2.97
N PHE A 22 13.41 5.24 2.66
CA PHE A 22 13.77 5.78 1.34
C PHE A 22 13.39 4.85 0.18
N LYS A 23 13.54 3.53 0.39
CA LYS A 23 13.17 2.52 -0.60
C LYS A 23 11.68 2.54 -0.97
N ASP A 24 10.81 2.98 -0.06
CA ASP A 24 9.38 3.08 -0.31
C ASP A 24 9.12 4.27 -1.24
N LEU A 25 9.74 5.43 -0.98
CA LEU A 25 9.68 6.61 -1.86
C LEU A 25 10.12 6.29 -3.30
N LYS A 26 11.25 5.61 -3.46
CA LYS A 26 11.73 5.14 -4.77
C LYS A 26 10.73 4.17 -5.41
N ALA A 27 10.14 3.27 -4.63
CA ALA A 27 9.12 2.35 -5.14
C ALA A 27 7.83 3.05 -5.57
N TRP A 28 7.49 4.19 -4.96
CA TRP A 28 6.39 5.06 -5.38
C TRP A 28 6.70 5.82 -6.68
N GLY A 29 7.92 5.72 -7.20
CA GLY A 29 8.35 6.34 -8.45
C GLY A 29 8.77 7.80 -8.29
N TYR A 30 9.38 8.15 -7.16
CA TYR A 30 9.97 9.46 -6.93
C TYR A 30 11.47 9.38 -6.64
N ASP A 31 12.18 10.40 -7.12
CA ASP A 31 13.53 10.75 -6.68
C ASP A 31 13.43 11.96 -5.73
N LEU A 32 14.26 11.97 -4.69
CA LEU A 32 14.34 13.06 -3.71
C LEU A 32 15.54 13.93 -4.05
N HIS A 33 15.34 15.24 -4.04
CA HIS A 33 16.33 16.24 -4.39
C HIS A 33 16.52 17.24 -3.26
N LEU A 34 17.75 17.71 -3.11
CA LEU A 34 18.11 18.94 -2.40
C LEU A 34 18.47 20.01 -3.44
N GLY A 35 18.01 21.23 -3.24
CA GLY A 35 18.35 22.35 -4.09
C GLY A 35 17.53 23.57 -3.74
N THR A 36 17.08 24.34 -4.72
CA THR A 36 16.28 25.54 -4.48
C THR A 36 14.95 25.55 -5.23
N ILE A 37 13.94 26.16 -4.61
CA ILE A 37 12.67 26.53 -5.22
C ILE A 37 12.54 28.04 -5.10
N ASP A 38 12.46 28.75 -6.23
CA ASP A 38 12.44 30.21 -6.30
C ASP A 38 13.59 30.86 -5.50
N GLY A 39 14.79 30.27 -5.59
CA GLY A 39 16.00 30.73 -4.91
C GLY A 39 16.10 30.40 -3.42
N LYS A 40 15.11 29.70 -2.84
CA LYS A 40 15.15 29.27 -1.43
C LYS A 40 15.48 27.79 -1.33
N GLU A 41 16.39 27.43 -0.44
CA GLU A 41 16.77 26.04 -0.20
C GLU A 41 15.56 25.20 0.23
N ALA A 42 15.41 24.02 -0.39
CA ALA A 42 14.31 23.11 -0.12
C ALA A 42 14.64 21.67 -0.54
N TYR A 43 13.93 20.73 0.09
CA TYR A 43 13.77 19.37 -0.44
C TYR A 43 12.52 19.27 -1.30
N PHE A 44 12.62 18.53 -2.41
CA PHE A 44 11.50 18.27 -3.31
C PHE A 44 11.66 16.96 -4.03
N VAL A 45 10.61 16.51 -4.73
CA VAL A 45 10.62 15.26 -5.50
C VAL A 45 10.31 15.48 -6.97
N SER A 46 10.89 14.63 -7.81
CA SER A 46 10.50 14.49 -9.22
C SER A 46 10.11 13.04 -9.51
N ARG A 47 9.49 12.80 -10.68
CA ARG A 47 9.30 11.42 -11.17
C ARG A 47 10.67 10.77 -11.36
N THR A 48 10.77 9.49 -11.00
CA THR A 48 12.04 8.77 -11.09
C THR A 48 12.64 8.84 -12.50
N GLY A 49 13.91 9.24 -12.59
CA GLY A 49 14.68 9.30 -13.84
C GLY A 49 14.26 10.41 -14.81
N THR A 50 13.48 11.39 -14.37
CA THR A 50 13.04 12.51 -15.22
C THR A 50 13.88 13.77 -15.08
N ARG A 51 14.73 13.84 -14.06
CA ARG A 51 15.54 15.00 -13.71
C ARG A 51 16.94 14.57 -13.28
N GLU A 52 17.90 15.46 -13.45
CA GLU A 52 19.31 15.19 -13.14
C GLU A 52 19.92 16.29 -12.24
N GLU A 53 21.04 15.97 -11.60
CA GLU A 53 21.79 16.94 -10.78
C GLU A 53 22.33 18.09 -11.63
N GLY A 54 22.27 19.31 -11.09
CA GLY A 54 22.66 20.53 -11.79
C GLY A 54 21.59 21.09 -12.73
N GLU A 55 20.47 20.39 -12.94
CA GLU A 55 19.37 20.86 -13.78
C GLU A 55 18.61 22.02 -13.12
N THR A 56 18.26 23.04 -13.93
CA THR A 56 17.28 24.08 -13.56
C THR A 56 16.08 23.99 -14.49
N TYR A 57 14.87 23.98 -13.93
CA TYR A 57 13.63 23.88 -14.70
C TYR A 57 12.49 24.67 -14.06
N THR A 58 11.45 24.96 -14.84
CA THR A 58 10.24 25.62 -14.35
C THR A 58 9.09 24.63 -14.33
N GLU A 59 8.39 24.54 -13.20
CA GLU A 59 7.17 23.73 -13.07
C GLU A 59 6.11 24.49 -12.27
N LYS A 60 4.89 24.56 -12.80
CA LYS A 60 3.75 25.28 -12.19
C LYS A 60 4.09 26.73 -11.79
N GLY A 61 4.95 27.40 -12.57
CA GLY A 61 5.34 28.79 -12.37
C GLY A 61 6.41 29.01 -11.28
N LYS A 62 7.00 27.94 -10.74
CA LYS A 62 8.16 28.02 -9.83
C LYS A 62 9.42 27.54 -10.52
N GLU A 63 10.53 28.18 -10.23
CA GLU A 63 11.86 27.76 -10.68
C GLU A 63 12.45 26.76 -9.68
N TYR A 64 12.90 25.63 -10.19
CA TYR A 64 13.55 24.57 -9.42
C TYR A 64 14.99 24.45 -9.91
N HIS A 65 15.93 24.39 -8.98
CA HIS A 65 17.32 24.03 -9.26
C HIS A 65 17.69 22.81 -8.41
N ILE A 66 18.20 21.76 -9.04
CA ILE A 66 18.64 20.54 -8.36
C ILE A 66 20.14 20.66 -8.07
N SER A 67 20.50 20.73 -6.79
CA SER A 67 21.90 20.70 -6.37
C SER A 67 22.41 19.29 -6.15
N GLU A 68 21.59 18.41 -5.57
CA GLU A 68 21.96 17.02 -5.27
C GLU A 68 20.74 16.09 -5.30
N SER A 69 20.86 14.95 -5.96
CA SER A 69 19.88 13.86 -5.96
C SER A 69 20.20 12.88 -4.84
N GLN A 70 19.33 12.84 -3.84
CA GLN A 70 19.54 12.03 -2.64
C GLN A 70 19.46 10.53 -2.96
N GLN A 71 20.38 9.76 -2.36
CA GLN A 71 20.38 8.29 -2.42
C GLN A 71 19.80 7.64 -1.15
N GLU A 72 19.60 8.43 -0.10
CA GLU A 72 18.97 8.03 1.15
C GLU A 72 18.18 9.21 1.76
N ILE A 73 17.37 8.94 2.79
CA ILE A 73 16.79 10.02 3.60
C ILE A 73 17.94 10.67 4.39
N PRO A 74 18.05 12.01 4.41
CA PRO A 74 19.07 12.69 5.23
C PRO A 74 19.03 12.23 6.69
N LYS A 75 20.19 12.10 7.34
CA LYS A 75 20.30 11.47 8.69
C LYS A 75 19.40 12.10 9.75
N ASN A 76 19.19 13.41 9.68
CA ASN A 76 18.37 14.17 10.62
C ASN A 76 16.94 14.39 10.10
N ALA A 77 16.49 13.55 9.16
CA ALA A 77 15.20 13.69 8.49
C ALA A 77 14.37 12.40 8.57
N ARG A 78 13.05 12.55 8.42
CA ARG A 78 12.09 11.44 8.37
C ARG A 78 11.10 11.67 7.23
N LEU A 79 10.89 10.64 6.42
CA LEU A 79 9.81 10.64 5.45
C LEU A 79 8.50 10.26 6.15
N LEU A 80 7.57 11.19 6.17
CA LEU A 80 6.22 11.00 6.71
C LEU A 80 5.22 11.08 5.57
N ALA A 81 4.18 10.28 5.65
CA ALA A 81 3.04 10.38 4.74
C ALA A 81 1.73 10.14 5.46
N ARG A 82 0.68 10.80 4.97
CA ARG A 82 -0.69 10.62 5.46
C ARG A 82 -1.69 10.51 4.32
N ILE A 83 -2.79 9.80 4.56
CA ILE A 83 -3.94 9.80 3.68
C ILE A 83 -4.92 10.89 4.10
N VAL A 84 -5.34 11.72 3.15
CA VAL A 84 -6.38 12.73 3.31
C VAL A 84 -7.50 12.43 2.34
N ILE A 85 -8.76 12.51 2.79
CA ILE A 85 -9.93 12.36 1.93
C ILE A 85 -10.45 13.75 1.57
N GLU A 86 -10.42 14.11 0.29
CA GLU A 86 -10.94 15.39 -0.19
C GLU A 86 -12.04 15.13 -1.20
N ARG A 87 -13.26 15.62 -0.90
CA ARG A 87 -14.44 15.44 -1.77
C ARG A 87 -14.66 13.97 -2.17
N GLY A 88 -14.41 13.05 -1.24
CA GLY A 88 -14.53 11.60 -1.45
C GLY A 88 -13.38 10.94 -2.21
N GLN A 89 -12.31 11.66 -2.54
CA GLN A 89 -11.13 11.11 -3.22
C GLN A 89 -9.96 10.97 -2.23
N PRO A 90 -9.24 9.84 -2.24
CA PRO A 90 -8.07 9.65 -1.38
C PRO A 90 -6.82 10.28 -1.99
N TYR A 91 -6.18 11.15 -1.25
CA TYR A 91 -4.86 11.70 -1.56
C TYR A 91 -3.84 11.22 -0.54
N ILE A 92 -2.62 10.94 -0.99
CA ILE A 92 -1.48 10.80 -0.11
C ILE A 92 -0.68 12.10 -0.15
N GLU A 93 -0.48 12.68 1.02
CA GLU A 93 0.41 13.81 1.25
C GLU A 93 1.65 13.27 1.94
N PHE A 94 2.83 13.60 1.43
CA PHE A 94 4.08 13.20 2.06
C PHE A 94 5.09 14.34 2.09
N TRP A 95 5.88 14.35 3.14
CA TRP A 95 6.81 15.41 3.45
C TRP A 95 8.06 14.85 4.13
N LEU A 96 9.12 15.65 4.06
CA LEU A 96 10.33 15.41 4.82
C LEU A 96 10.26 16.25 6.10
N ASP A 97 10.26 15.58 7.25
CA ASP A 97 10.33 16.21 8.58
C ASP A 97 11.80 16.25 9.01
N THR A 98 12.37 17.45 9.13
CA THR A 98 13.76 17.69 9.52
C THR A 98 13.83 18.56 10.78
N GLU A 99 15.03 18.73 11.35
CA GLU A 99 15.25 19.65 12.48
C GLU A 99 14.93 21.12 12.14
N GLU A 100 15.04 21.50 10.87
CA GLU A 100 14.81 22.87 10.38
C GLU A 100 13.35 23.12 10.01
N GLY A 101 12.55 22.06 9.83
CA GLY A 101 11.12 22.16 9.56
C GLY A 101 10.58 21.04 8.68
N ASN A 102 9.34 21.24 8.21
CA ASN A 102 8.65 20.29 7.33
C ASN A 102 8.70 20.76 5.87
N TYR A 103 9.24 19.92 4.99
CA TYR A 103 9.33 20.16 3.55
C TYR A 103 8.27 19.33 2.83
N PRO A 104 7.16 19.93 2.37
CA PRO A 104 6.14 19.21 1.61
C PRO A 104 6.72 18.73 0.29
N LEU A 105 6.66 17.42 0.04
CA LEU A 105 7.25 16.82 -1.15
C LEU A 105 6.21 16.71 -2.27
N ALA A 106 5.08 16.05 -2.00
CA ALA A 106 3.98 16.00 -2.96
C ALA A 106 2.63 15.69 -2.30
N LYS A 107 1.58 15.94 -3.09
CA LYS A 107 0.21 15.50 -2.87
C LYS A 107 -0.32 14.92 -4.16
N GLU A 108 -0.64 13.63 -4.17
CA GLU A 108 -1.14 12.93 -5.35
C GLU A 108 -2.21 11.94 -4.94
N ASP A 109 -3.08 11.58 -5.89
CA ASP A 109 -4.11 10.58 -5.69
C ASP A 109 -3.48 9.25 -5.27
N ALA A 110 -3.92 8.72 -4.13
CA ALA A 110 -3.36 7.50 -3.56
C ALA A 110 -3.46 6.30 -4.51
N ARG A 111 -4.53 6.24 -5.33
CA ARG A 111 -4.76 5.15 -6.30
C ARG A 111 -3.73 5.16 -7.40
N VAL A 112 -3.35 6.35 -7.88
CA VAL A 112 -2.37 6.51 -8.96
C VAL A 112 -0.99 6.05 -8.49
N ILE A 113 -0.62 6.41 -7.26
CA ILE A 113 0.66 5.95 -6.70
C ILE A 113 0.63 4.44 -6.45
N LEU A 114 -0.41 3.90 -5.82
CA LEU A 114 -0.52 2.46 -5.54
C LEU A 114 -0.47 1.63 -6.83
N HIS A 115 -1.22 2.02 -7.87
CA HIS A 115 -1.17 1.36 -9.17
C HIS A 115 0.25 1.35 -9.73
N ARG A 116 0.89 2.52 -9.86
CA ARG A 116 2.26 2.64 -10.37
C ARG A 116 3.24 1.78 -9.56
N PHE A 117 3.16 1.87 -8.24
CA PHE A 117 3.99 1.13 -7.31
C PHE A 117 3.82 -0.39 -7.47
N TRP A 118 2.59 -0.89 -7.45
CA TRP A 118 2.28 -2.31 -7.57
C TRP A 118 2.66 -2.86 -8.94
N THR A 119 2.42 -2.12 -10.02
CA THR A 119 2.84 -2.51 -11.38
C THR A 119 4.36 -2.65 -11.48
N VAL A 120 5.12 -1.66 -10.99
CA VAL A 120 6.61 -1.71 -11.02
C VAL A 120 7.14 -2.87 -10.18
N LYS A 121 6.54 -3.14 -9.02
CA LYS A 121 6.94 -4.26 -8.15
C LYS A 121 6.35 -5.61 -8.54
N LYS A 122 5.47 -5.66 -9.54
CA LYS A 122 4.75 -6.86 -9.99
C LYS A 122 3.88 -7.49 -8.90
N PHE A 123 3.24 -6.67 -8.07
CA PHE A 123 2.25 -7.12 -7.07
C PHE A 123 0.89 -7.36 -7.73
N ASN A 124 0.87 -8.35 -8.61
CA ASN A 124 -0.23 -8.62 -9.53
C ASN A 124 -1.53 -8.98 -8.80
N GLN A 125 -1.47 -9.59 -7.61
CA GLN A 125 -2.67 -9.95 -6.86
C GLN A 125 -3.33 -8.72 -6.25
N LEU A 126 -2.55 -7.79 -5.73
CA LEU A 126 -3.08 -6.51 -5.23
C LEU A 126 -3.76 -5.74 -6.36
N GLU A 127 -3.08 -5.58 -7.50
CA GLU A 127 -3.60 -4.85 -8.65
C GLU A 127 -4.87 -5.49 -9.23
N LYS A 128 -4.90 -6.82 -9.31
CA LYS A 128 -6.06 -7.56 -9.84
C LYS A 128 -7.28 -7.54 -8.93
N HIS A 129 -7.08 -7.52 -7.61
CA HIS A 129 -8.15 -7.78 -6.64
C HIS A 129 -8.55 -6.56 -5.81
N VAL A 130 -7.90 -5.41 -5.99
CA VAL A 130 -8.33 -4.16 -5.33
C VAL A 130 -9.73 -3.76 -5.78
N GLY A 131 -10.62 -3.51 -4.82
CA GLY A 131 -11.99 -3.05 -5.08
C GLY A 131 -12.11 -1.54 -4.95
N SER A 132 -11.75 -0.99 -3.79
CA SER A 132 -11.74 0.45 -3.51
C SER A 132 -10.56 0.86 -2.64
N VAL A 133 -10.24 2.15 -2.70
CA VAL A 133 -9.13 2.77 -1.95
C VAL A 133 -9.68 4.01 -1.25
N GLY A 134 -9.44 4.10 0.07
CA GLY A 134 -9.83 5.21 0.92
C GLY A 134 -8.81 5.41 2.04
N LEU A 135 -9.27 5.55 3.29
CA LEU A 135 -8.41 5.36 4.47
C LEU A 135 -8.04 3.88 4.65
N THR A 136 -8.92 3.00 4.18
CA THR A 136 -8.71 1.57 4.06
C THR A 136 -8.91 1.16 2.60
N THR A 137 -8.19 0.12 2.19
CA THR A 137 -8.30 -0.50 0.88
C THR A 137 -8.94 -1.86 1.05
N ASP A 138 -9.94 -2.18 0.24
CA ASP A 138 -10.53 -3.51 0.18
C ASP A 138 -10.01 -4.30 -1.02
N PHE A 139 -9.81 -5.59 -0.79
CA PHE A 139 -9.53 -6.58 -1.81
C PHE A 139 -10.66 -7.60 -1.85
N LEU A 140 -11.12 -7.92 -3.05
CA LEU A 140 -12.11 -8.96 -3.32
C LEU A 140 -11.54 -10.00 -4.27
N LYS A 141 -11.49 -11.24 -3.82
CA LYS A 141 -11.13 -12.38 -4.66
C LYS A 141 -12.22 -13.45 -4.55
N ASP A 142 -12.91 -13.65 -5.68
CA ASP A 142 -14.05 -14.54 -5.83
C ASP A 142 -13.71 -15.63 -6.84
N ARG A 143 -13.54 -16.86 -6.36
CA ARG A 143 -13.29 -18.05 -7.16
C ARG A 143 -14.42 -19.08 -7.00
N VAL A 144 -15.65 -18.59 -6.85
CA VAL A 144 -16.82 -19.47 -6.71
C VAL A 144 -17.32 -19.92 -8.09
N PHE A 145 -17.02 -21.16 -8.46
CA PHE A 145 -17.55 -21.80 -9.66
C PHE A 145 -18.77 -22.68 -9.36
N VAL A 146 -18.84 -23.31 -8.19
CA VAL A 146 -20.03 -24.04 -7.69
C VAL A 146 -20.46 -23.43 -6.35
N LYS A 147 -21.73 -23.00 -6.24
CA LYS A 147 -22.30 -22.58 -4.95
C LYS A 147 -22.65 -23.81 -4.12
N GLY A 148 -21.63 -24.39 -3.48
CA GLY A 148 -21.76 -25.54 -2.60
C GLY A 148 -22.16 -25.16 -1.17
N ILE A 149 -22.22 -26.18 -0.30
CA ILE A 149 -22.31 -25.98 1.15
C ILE A 149 -20.96 -25.47 1.65
N LEU A 150 -20.98 -24.46 2.51
CA LEU A 150 -19.77 -23.94 3.14
C LEU A 150 -19.18 -25.01 4.05
N LEU A 151 -17.88 -25.29 3.88
CA LEU A 151 -17.18 -26.21 4.75
C LEU A 151 -16.92 -25.56 6.12
N PRO A 152 -16.96 -26.33 7.22
CA PRO A 152 -16.49 -25.86 8.51
C PRO A 152 -14.95 -25.79 8.55
N PHE A 153 -14.39 -25.05 9.50
CA PHE A 153 -12.95 -24.79 9.59
C PHE A 153 -12.12 -26.07 9.72
N GLU A 154 -12.66 -27.07 10.40
CA GLU A 154 -12.04 -28.38 10.63
C GLU A 154 -11.74 -29.09 9.30
N GLU A 155 -12.57 -28.86 8.29
CA GLU A 155 -12.47 -29.45 6.95
C GLU A 155 -11.60 -28.62 5.97
N TYR A 156 -11.07 -27.48 6.41
CA TYR A 156 -10.23 -26.65 5.54
C TYR A 156 -8.91 -27.38 5.21
N SER A 157 -8.41 -27.22 3.99
CA SER A 157 -7.12 -27.81 3.62
C SER A 157 -5.97 -27.19 4.44
N PRO A 158 -4.84 -27.90 4.60
CA PRO A 158 -3.65 -27.34 5.26
C PRO A 158 -3.16 -26.02 4.63
N LYS A 159 -3.32 -25.86 3.30
CA LYS A 159 -2.97 -24.65 2.55
C LYS A 159 -3.86 -23.48 2.97
N VAL A 160 -5.18 -23.67 3.03
CA VAL A 160 -6.15 -22.67 3.49
C VAL A 160 -5.88 -22.27 4.95
N ARG A 161 -5.67 -23.24 5.85
CA ARG A 161 -5.34 -22.92 7.27
C ARG A 161 -4.03 -22.15 7.40
N ARG A 162 -3.04 -22.38 6.52
CA ARG A 162 -1.81 -21.58 6.48
C ARG A 162 -2.09 -20.14 6.07
N VAL A 163 -2.95 -19.91 5.08
CA VAL A 163 -3.37 -18.56 4.66
C VAL A 163 -4.03 -17.81 5.82
N LEU A 164 -4.96 -18.45 6.53
CA LEU A 164 -5.65 -17.82 7.67
C LEU A 164 -4.69 -17.42 8.79
N ARG A 165 -3.65 -18.24 9.05
CA ARG A 165 -2.57 -17.88 9.99
C ARG A 165 -1.76 -16.69 9.50
N ALA A 166 -1.34 -16.70 8.24
CA ALA A 166 -0.56 -15.60 7.65
C ALA A 166 -1.34 -14.28 7.67
N VAL A 167 -2.64 -14.30 7.39
CA VAL A 167 -3.53 -13.14 7.51
C VAL A 167 -3.51 -12.59 8.94
N ARG A 168 -3.67 -13.46 9.93
CA ARG A 168 -3.63 -13.06 11.35
C ARG A 168 -2.27 -12.46 11.72
N ASP A 169 -1.17 -13.03 11.23
CA ASP A 169 0.17 -12.53 11.50
C ASP A 169 0.37 -11.14 10.85
N VAL A 170 -0.13 -10.91 9.62
CA VAL A 170 -0.13 -9.56 9.01
C VAL A 170 -0.92 -8.56 9.86
N HIS A 171 -2.13 -8.91 10.30
CA HIS A 171 -2.96 -8.02 11.11
C HIS A 171 -2.34 -7.69 12.46
N ARG A 172 -1.64 -8.65 13.08
CA ARG A 172 -1.01 -8.48 14.41
C ARG A 172 0.33 -7.75 14.30
N ASP A 173 1.18 -8.17 13.39
CA ASP A 173 2.60 -7.83 13.40
C ASP A 173 2.95 -6.70 12.44
N MET A 174 2.13 -6.45 11.41
CA MET A 174 2.46 -5.49 10.34
C MET A 174 1.51 -4.30 10.26
N THR A 175 0.19 -4.54 10.34
CA THR A 175 -0.81 -3.49 10.10
C THR A 175 -1.53 -3.01 11.36
N GLY A 176 -1.56 -3.81 12.43
CA GLY A 176 -2.26 -3.51 13.68
C GLY A 176 -3.80 -3.47 13.56
N VAL A 177 -4.32 -3.26 12.35
CA VAL A 177 -5.75 -3.23 12.01
C VAL A 177 -5.96 -3.98 10.71
N GLY A 178 -7.05 -4.73 10.63
CA GLY A 178 -7.45 -5.42 9.41
C GLY A 178 -8.69 -6.28 9.61
N ARG A 179 -9.41 -6.55 8.52
CA ARG A 179 -10.54 -7.46 8.53
C ARG A 179 -10.47 -8.37 7.32
N PHE A 180 -10.46 -9.66 7.56
CA PHE A 180 -10.48 -10.69 6.54
C PHE A 180 -11.71 -11.57 6.74
N VAL A 181 -12.56 -11.61 5.73
CA VAL A 181 -13.76 -12.43 5.70
C VAL A 181 -13.56 -13.50 4.65
N PHE A 182 -13.71 -14.77 5.04
CA PHE A 182 -13.43 -15.91 4.19
C PHE A 182 -14.57 -16.91 4.18
N GLN A 183 -14.91 -17.37 2.98
CA GLN A 183 -15.88 -18.41 2.71
C GLN A 183 -15.21 -19.50 1.89
N TYR A 184 -15.24 -20.73 2.37
CA TYR A 184 -14.65 -21.88 1.69
C TYR A 184 -15.72 -22.91 1.35
N TYR A 185 -15.71 -23.37 0.11
CA TYR A 185 -16.67 -24.32 -0.44
C TYR A 185 -16.00 -25.66 -0.81
N GLY A 186 -14.71 -25.82 -0.49
CA GLY A 186 -13.93 -27.00 -0.82
C GLY A 186 -12.98 -26.80 -2.00
N GLU A 187 -12.62 -27.91 -2.62
CA GLU A 187 -11.66 -28.00 -3.71
C GLU A 187 -12.24 -28.90 -4.80
N GLU A 188 -12.10 -28.50 -6.05
CA GLU A 188 -12.51 -29.27 -7.23
C GLU A 188 -11.40 -29.14 -8.28
N ASP A 189 -11.00 -30.24 -8.92
CA ASP A 189 -9.92 -30.26 -9.92
C ASP A 189 -8.62 -29.55 -9.50
N ASN A 190 -8.22 -29.71 -8.23
CA ASN A 190 -7.06 -29.05 -7.60
C ASN A 190 -7.17 -27.51 -7.50
N ALA A 191 -8.37 -26.94 -7.67
CA ALA A 191 -8.65 -25.53 -7.51
C ALA A 191 -9.53 -25.29 -6.28
N HIS A 192 -9.09 -24.38 -5.41
CA HIS A 192 -9.88 -23.99 -4.24
C HIS A 192 -11.10 -23.16 -4.65
N ASN A 193 -12.27 -23.56 -4.16
CA ASN A 193 -13.53 -22.85 -4.31
C ASN A 193 -13.76 -21.95 -3.09
N TYR A 194 -13.62 -20.64 -3.26
CA TYR A 194 -13.72 -19.70 -2.14
C TYR A 194 -14.13 -18.31 -2.57
N ARG A 195 -14.49 -17.53 -1.55
CA ARG A 195 -14.62 -16.08 -1.64
C ARG A 195 -13.94 -15.42 -0.46
N LEU A 196 -13.21 -14.35 -0.71
CA LEU A 196 -12.60 -13.56 0.35
C LEU A 196 -12.83 -12.06 0.14
N TRP A 197 -12.91 -11.37 1.26
CA TRP A 197 -12.78 -9.92 1.35
C TRP A 197 -11.70 -9.59 2.35
N TRP A 198 -10.79 -8.71 1.98
CA TRP A 198 -9.71 -8.28 2.87
C TRP A 198 -9.62 -6.77 2.89
N LEU A 199 -9.90 -6.19 4.04
CA LEU A 199 -9.77 -4.76 4.30
C LEU A 199 -8.49 -4.50 5.12
N LEU A 200 -7.66 -3.58 4.62
CA LEU A 200 -6.39 -3.17 5.22
C LEU A 200 -6.25 -1.64 5.25
N PRO A 201 -5.52 -1.04 6.21
CA PRO A 201 -5.22 0.38 6.18
C PRO A 201 -4.45 0.77 4.91
N THR A 202 -4.96 1.74 4.15
CA THR A 202 -4.38 2.13 2.86
C THR A 202 -2.94 2.61 3.02
N ILE A 203 -2.64 3.36 4.08
CA ILE A 203 -1.28 3.86 4.33
C ILE A 203 -0.26 2.73 4.47
N HIS A 204 -0.67 1.54 4.93
CA HIS A 204 0.24 0.40 5.08
C HIS A 204 0.61 -0.23 3.73
N LEU A 205 -0.24 -0.09 2.72
CA LEU A 205 -0.02 -0.61 1.37
C LEU A 205 0.94 0.25 0.55
N PHE A 206 1.50 1.31 1.13
CA PHE A 206 2.62 2.04 0.55
C PHE A 206 3.98 1.49 1.00
N ASP A 207 4.00 0.61 2.00
CA ASP A 207 5.22 -0.07 2.44
C ASP A 207 5.51 -1.27 1.53
N VAL A 208 6.75 -1.36 1.03
CA VAL A 208 7.18 -2.43 0.11
C VAL A 208 7.09 -3.81 0.75
N GLU A 209 7.43 -3.95 2.02
CA GLU A 209 7.45 -5.24 2.72
C GLU A 209 6.02 -5.72 2.96
N ILE A 210 5.14 -4.82 3.42
CA ILE A 210 3.73 -5.14 3.69
C ILE A 210 3.02 -5.53 2.39
N SER A 211 3.16 -4.73 1.34
CA SER A 211 2.47 -5.00 0.06
C SER A 211 2.90 -6.32 -0.54
N ASN A 212 4.20 -6.63 -0.49
CA ASN A 212 4.72 -7.93 -0.94
C ASN A 212 4.12 -9.10 -0.15
N GLU A 213 3.94 -8.95 1.17
CA GLU A 213 3.39 -10.03 1.98
C GLU A 213 1.89 -10.25 1.75
N VAL A 214 1.13 -9.17 1.60
CA VAL A 214 -0.30 -9.24 1.23
C VAL A 214 -0.48 -9.86 -0.16
N ASP A 215 0.33 -9.45 -1.14
CA ASP A 215 0.31 -10.02 -2.49
C ASP A 215 0.58 -11.54 -2.48
N LYS A 216 1.60 -11.98 -1.73
CA LYS A 216 1.91 -13.41 -1.58
C LYS A 216 0.76 -14.17 -0.94
N ILE A 217 0.13 -13.64 0.12
CA ILE A 217 -0.99 -14.31 0.80
C ILE A 217 -2.17 -14.46 -0.15
N LEU A 218 -2.50 -13.42 -0.94
CA LEU A 218 -3.54 -13.53 -1.97
C LEU A 218 -3.18 -14.58 -3.03
N ARG A 219 -1.91 -14.67 -3.42
CA ARG A 219 -1.40 -15.69 -4.36
C ARG A 219 -1.42 -17.11 -3.78
N MET A 220 -1.27 -17.27 -2.47
CA MET A 220 -1.28 -18.60 -1.84
C MET A 220 -2.61 -19.33 -2.00
N LEU A 221 -3.69 -18.64 -2.37
CA LEU A 221 -4.99 -19.25 -2.68
C LEU A 221 -5.19 -19.50 -4.18
N ASP A 222 -4.18 -19.28 -5.01
CA ASP A 222 -4.22 -19.63 -6.43
C ASP A 222 -4.00 -21.12 -6.69
#